data_AF-A0A401U4F7-F1
#
_entry.id   AF-A0A401U4F7-F1
#
_cell.length_a   1.000
_cell.length_b   1.000
_cell.length_c   1.000
_cell.angle_alpha   90.00
_cell.angle_beta   90.00
_cell.angle_gamma   90.00
#
_symmetry.space_group_name_H-M   'P 1'
#
loop_
_entity.id
_entity.type
_entity.pdbx_description
1 polymer ?
#
loop_
_entity_poly.entity_id
_entity_poly.type
_entity_poly.pdbx_seq_one_letter_code
_entity_poly.pdbx_strand_id
1 'polypeptide(L)'
;MKKTIYNSAPIQRSEIDRNQLAKYIDSTAMPKLILEVFIRKNFGERYFTFWSAIKATLVLAVLPLFILYFPRIFFIPKFRLQPIQWPDFFWSYATWYVFTIAFLIVAYKRHEETRRRSNEYDFETDSLYAGDIHPRFLKNKTFGEPNIKTIETLSEPAFFFVIGIALIIFGQSLGMLLVLCSILYSWNSRLQYKIGHHRTLDTIEERLFNNQKFETYVDKVKATPDGAVRERVDDTGIAKNDDVFEAS
;
A
#
# COMPACT_ATOMS: atom_id res chain seq x y z
N MET A 1 -5.49 22.76 -38.65
CA MET A 1 -6.17 21.94 -37.61
C MET A 1 -5.22 20.87 -37.09
N LYS A 2 -4.79 20.95 -35.82
CA LYS A 2 -3.99 19.90 -35.17
C LYS A 2 -4.84 18.62 -35.05
N LYS A 3 -4.56 17.62 -35.89
CA LYS A 3 -5.20 16.30 -35.91
C LYS A 3 -4.94 15.43 -34.66
N THR A 4 -4.36 16.00 -33.60
CA THR A 4 -3.66 15.25 -32.55
C THR A 4 -4.45 15.02 -31.27
N ILE A 5 -5.68 15.56 -31.12
CA ILE A 5 -6.47 15.38 -29.88
C ILE A 5 -7.59 14.34 -30.06
N TYR A 6 -8.17 14.23 -31.26
CA TYR A 6 -9.32 13.35 -31.50
C TYR A 6 -8.98 11.88 -31.77
N ASN A 7 -7.75 11.57 -32.23
CA ASN A 7 -7.38 10.21 -32.65
C ASN A 7 -6.42 9.46 -31.72
N SER A 8 -5.88 10.12 -30.69
CA SER A 8 -5.20 9.41 -29.61
C SER A 8 -6.21 9.18 -28.49
N ALA A 9 -6.91 8.05 -28.53
CA ALA A 9 -7.36 7.46 -27.28
C ALA A 9 -6.14 7.47 -26.34
N PRO A 10 -6.25 7.93 -25.10
CA PRO A 10 -5.13 7.92 -24.17
C PRO A 10 -4.57 6.50 -24.17
N ILE A 11 -3.38 6.32 -24.75
CA ILE A 11 -2.77 5.01 -24.87
C ILE A 11 -2.48 4.60 -23.44
N GLN A 12 -3.35 3.76 -22.86
CA GLN A 12 -3.20 3.16 -21.53
C GLN A 12 -2.02 2.19 -21.58
N ARG A 13 -0.80 2.73 -21.65
CA ARG A 13 0.42 1.98 -21.91
C ARG A 13 0.86 1.06 -20.75
N SER A 14 0.02 0.80 -19.75
CA SER A 14 0.45 0.08 -18.52
C SER A 14 -0.58 -0.81 -17.83
N GLU A 15 -1.74 -1.15 -18.41
CA GLU A 15 -2.71 -2.04 -17.71
C GLU A 15 -2.12 -3.42 -17.36
N ILE A 16 -1.24 -3.96 -18.22
CA ILE A 16 -0.57 -5.25 -18.00
C ILE A 16 0.39 -5.18 -16.80
N ASP A 17 1.11 -4.06 -16.62
CA ASP A 17 2.03 -3.88 -15.50
C ASP A 17 1.27 -3.72 -14.17
N ARG A 18 0.14 -2.98 -14.18
CA ARG A 18 -0.68 -2.76 -12.97
C ARG A 18 -1.26 -4.05 -12.39
N ASN A 19 -1.80 -4.92 -13.24
CA ASN A 19 -2.39 -6.18 -12.78
C ASN A 19 -1.35 -7.14 -12.19
N GLN A 20 -0.12 -7.14 -12.72
CA GLN A 20 0.97 -7.92 -12.15
C GLN A 20 1.41 -7.34 -10.80
N LEU A 21 1.61 -6.03 -10.73
CA LEU A 21 1.96 -5.35 -9.48
C LEU A 21 0.91 -5.54 -8.38
N ALA A 22 -0.37 -5.51 -8.72
CA ALA A 22 -1.46 -5.79 -7.78
C ALA A 22 -1.36 -7.21 -7.19
N LYS A 23 -1.11 -8.23 -8.03
CA LYS A 23 -0.91 -9.61 -7.56
C LYS A 23 0.29 -9.75 -6.62
N TYR A 24 1.37 -9.00 -6.85
CA TYR A 24 2.53 -8.97 -5.95
C TYR A 24 2.24 -8.26 -4.62
N ILE A 25 1.42 -7.21 -4.64
CA ILE A 25 0.97 -6.54 -3.41
C ILE A 25 0.10 -7.48 -2.59
N ASP A 26 -0.83 -8.19 -3.23
CA ASP A 26 -1.72 -9.13 -2.54
C ASP A 26 -0.95 -10.29 -1.90
N SER A 27 0.08 -10.82 -2.57
CA SER A 27 0.91 -11.90 -2.01
C SER A 27 1.81 -11.44 -0.86
N THR A 28 2.17 -10.15 -0.82
CA THR A 28 2.99 -9.56 0.26
C THR A 28 2.16 -8.87 1.35
N ALA A 29 0.84 -8.81 1.20
CA ALA A 29 -0.06 -8.18 2.17
C ALA A 29 -0.08 -8.91 3.51
N MET A 30 -0.12 -10.25 3.53
CA MET A 30 -0.14 -11.02 4.78
C MET A 30 1.16 -10.84 5.59
N PRO A 31 2.38 -10.97 5.01
CA PRO A 31 3.62 -10.66 5.71
C PRO A 31 3.67 -9.23 6.28
N LYS A 32 3.16 -8.24 5.53
CA LYS A 32 3.06 -6.85 5.99
C LYS A 32 2.15 -6.76 7.23
N LEU A 33 0.95 -7.33 7.14
CA LEU A 33 -0.06 -7.31 8.20
C LEU A 33 0.47 -7.85 9.54
N ILE A 34 1.26 -8.94 9.50
CA ILE A 34 1.85 -9.56 10.70
C ILE A 34 2.65 -8.56 11.53
N LEU A 35 3.37 -7.64 10.89
CA LEU A 35 4.16 -6.61 11.56
C LEU A 35 3.34 -5.36 11.86
N GLU A 36 2.52 -4.95 10.89
CA GLU A 36 1.78 -3.67 10.91
C GLU A 36 0.83 -3.56 12.11
N VAL A 37 0.17 -4.67 12.47
CA VAL A 37 -0.76 -4.75 13.61
C VAL A 37 -0.12 -4.34 14.94
N PHE A 38 1.20 -4.56 15.11
CA PHE A 38 1.92 -4.22 16.33
C PHE A 38 2.32 -2.75 16.42
N ILE A 39 2.60 -2.09 15.28
CA ILE A 39 3.13 -0.72 15.24
C ILE A 39 2.06 0.34 15.04
N ARG A 40 1.03 0.05 14.23
CA ARG A 40 0.01 1.03 13.85
C ARG A 40 -1.27 0.85 14.67
N LYS A 41 -2.07 1.91 14.69
CA LYS A 41 -3.37 1.97 15.38
C LYS A 41 -4.44 2.56 14.45
N ASN A 42 -5.72 2.46 14.82
CA ASN A 42 -6.81 3.14 14.11
C ASN A 42 -6.85 2.82 12.60
N PHE A 43 -6.87 1.54 12.27
CA PHE A 43 -6.96 1.10 10.88
C PHE A 43 -8.34 1.41 10.29
N GLY A 44 -8.36 1.79 9.01
CA GLY A 44 -9.60 1.85 8.25
C GLY A 44 -10.19 0.46 8.04
N GLU A 45 -11.51 0.35 8.04
CA GLU A 45 -12.23 -0.93 7.97
C GLU A 45 -11.97 -1.70 6.67
N ARG A 46 -11.78 -0.98 5.57
CA ARG A 46 -11.45 -1.60 4.28
C ARG A 46 -10.01 -2.10 4.24
N TYR A 47 -9.13 -1.53 5.06
CA TYR A 47 -7.73 -1.92 5.14
C TYR A 47 -7.56 -3.14 6.05
N PHE A 48 -8.13 -3.11 7.24
CA PHE A 48 -8.00 -4.17 8.25
C PHE A 48 -9.32 -4.91 8.46
N THR A 49 -9.32 -6.21 8.17
CA THR A 49 -10.44 -7.11 8.49
C THR A 49 -9.99 -8.17 9.47
N PHE A 50 -10.79 -8.44 10.51
CA PHE A 50 -10.42 -9.47 11.49
C PHE A 50 -10.24 -10.85 10.86
N TRP A 51 -10.95 -11.13 9.76
CA TRP A 51 -10.80 -12.36 9.00
C TRP A 51 -9.41 -12.53 8.36
N SER A 52 -8.78 -11.44 7.88
CA SER A 52 -7.41 -11.53 7.37
C SER A 52 -6.41 -11.85 8.49
N ALA A 53 -6.63 -11.31 9.69
CA ALA A 53 -5.83 -11.62 10.87
C ALA A 53 -6.00 -13.09 11.34
N ILE A 54 -7.23 -13.63 11.31
CA ILE A 54 -7.47 -15.06 11.61
C ILE A 54 -6.71 -15.94 10.61
N LYS A 55 -6.79 -15.65 9.30
CA LYS A 55 -6.04 -16.39 8.28
C LYS A 55 -4.53 -16.32 8.53
N ALA A 56 -4.00 -15.15 8.83
CA ALA A 56 -2.58 -14.97 9.14
C ALA A 56 -2.17 -15.78 10.38
N THR A 57 -3.02 -15.79 11.42
CA THR A 57 -2.80 -16.57 12.65
C THR A 57 -2.75 -18.07 12.36
N LEU A 58 -3.67 -18.59 11.53
CA LEU A 58 -3.69 -20.00 11.14
C LEU A 58 -2.44 -20.38 10.36
N VAL A 59 -2.03 -19.54 9.39
CA VAL A 59 -0.77 -19.74 8.65
C VAL A 59 0.41 -19.75 9.61
N LEU A 60 0.51 -18.79 10.54
CA LEU A 60 1.57 -18.73 11.54
C LEU A 60 1.60 -19.95 12.47
N ALA A 61 0.43 -20.46 12.88
CA ALA A 61 0.33 -21.62 13.75
C ALA A 61 0.81 -22.91 13.07
N VAL A 62 0.57 -23.05 11.76
CA VAL A 62 0.93 -24.23 10.96
C VAL A 62 2.36 -24.16 10.41
N LEU A 63 2.90 -22.96 10.19
CA LEU A 63 4.19 -22.76 9.52
C LEU A 63 5.38 -23.51 10.17
N PRO A 64 5.52 -23.58 11.51
CA PRO A 64 6.59 -24.38 12.14
C PRO A 64 6.59 -25.85 11.73
N LEU A 65 5.40 -26.46 11.61
CA LEU A 65 5.27 -27.83 11.14
C LEU A 65 5.74 -27.92 9.69
N PHE A 66 5.30 -26.99 8.83
CA PHE A 66 5.74 -26.96 7.44
C PHE A 66 7.26 -26.84 7.31
N ILE A 67 7.91 -25.95 8.09
CA ILE A 67 9.37 -25.78 8.10
C ILE A 67 10.09 -27.08 8.51
N LEU A 68 9.54 -27.83 9.48
CA LEU A 68 10.14 -29.08 9.95
C LEU A 68 9.99 -30.23 8.95
N TYR A 69 8.81 -30.36 8.32
CA TYR A 69 8.48 -31.51 7.46
C TYR A 69 8.87 -31.31 5.99
N PHE A 70 8.77 -30.09 5.45
CA PHE A 70 9.03 -29.80 4.04
C PHE A 70 10.41 -30.28 3.54
N PRO A 71 11.55 -29.96 4.20
CA PRO A 71 12.85 -30.45 3.76
C PRO A 71 13.01 -31.97 3.87
N ARG A 72 12.33 -32.59 4.85
CA ARG A 72 12.36 -34.06 5.05
C ARG A 72 11.66 -34.80 3.92
N ILE A 73 10.56 -34.25 3.41
CA ILE A 73 9.77 -34.86 2.34
C ILE A 73 10.45 -34.65 0.97
N PHE A 74 10.92 -33.44 0.68
CA PHE A 74 11.33 -33.07 -0.68
C PHE A 74 12.83 -33.15 -0.95
N PHE A 75 13.69 -32.87 0.03
CA PHE A 75 15.12 -32.65 -0.24
C PHE A 75 16.02 -33.79 0.25
N ILE A 76 15.63 -34.55 1.28
CA ILE A 76 16.52 -35.53 1.90
C ILE A 76 15.79 -36.87 2.14
N PRO A 77 15.50 -37.66 1.09
CA PRO A 77 14.79 -38.93 1.21
C PRO A 77 15.57 -40.00 2.01
N LYS A 78 16.87 -39.80 2.24
CA LYS A 78 17.73 -40.73 2.99
C LYS A 78 17.72 -40.51 4.50
N PHE A 79 17.15 -39.41 5.00
CA PHE A 79 16.99 -39.23 6.45
C PHE A 79 15.79 -40.05 6.91
N ARG A 80 16.07 -41.20 7.54
CA ARG A 80 15.06 -41.97 8.29
C ARG A 80 14.28 -40.99 9.15
N LEU A 81 12.95 -41.01 9.04
CA LEU A 81 12.02 -40.23 9.86
C LEU A 81 12.25 -40.59 11.33
N GLN A 82 13.21 -39.92 11.98
CA GLN A 82 13.34 -40.03 13.41
C GLN A 82 12.04 -39.52 14.03
N PRO A 83 11.47 -40.24 14.99
CA PRO A 83 10.24 -39.83 15.65
C PRO A 83 10.44 -38.44 16.25
N ILE A 84 9.43 -37.58 16.08
CA ILE A 84 9.48 -36.23 16.64
C ILE A 84 9.42 -36.34 18.15
N GLN A 85 10.45 -35.81 18.80
CA GLN A 85 10.42 -35.58 20.23
C GLN A 85 9.58 -34.32 20.46
N TRP A 86 8.29 -34.52 20.75
CA TRP A 86 7.34 -33.43 20.97
C TRP A 86 7.81 -32.37 21.97
N PRO A 87 8.45 -32.72 23.11
CA PRO A 87 8.95 -31.72 24.06
C PRO A 87 9.96 -30.75 23.44
N ASP A 88 10.94 -31.27 22.68
CA ASP A 88 11.96 -30.46 22.03
C ASP A 88 11.37 -29.54 20.97
N PHE A 89 10.35 -30.04 20.25
CA PHE A 89 9.61 -29.23 19.29
C PHE A 89 8.92 -28.05 19.98
N PHE A 90 8.14 -28.31 21.04
CA PHE A 90 7.44 -27.24 21.75
C PHE A 90 8.41 -26.23 22.36
N TRP A 91 9.55 -26.67 22.89
CA TRP A 91 10.56 -25.77 23.44
C TRP A 91 11.20 -24.89 22.36
N SER A 92 11.53 -25.48 21.22
CA SER A 92 12.16 -24.78 20.09
C SER A 92 11.24 -23.74 19.43
N TYR A 93 9.92 -23.96 19.48
CA TYR A 93 8.92 -23.07 18.88
C TYR A 93 8.04 -22.35 19.91
N ALA A 94 8.38 -22.40 21.20
CA ALA A 94 7.58 -21.76 22.26
C ALA A 94 7.42 -20.25 22.01
N THR A 95 8.52 -19.57 21.69
CA THR A 95 8.54 -18.13 21.38
C THR A 95 7.69 -17.79 20.16
N TRP A 96 7.63 -18.69 19.18
CA TRP A 96 6.79 -18.54 17.98
C TRP A 96 5.30 -18.59 18.33
N TYR A 97 4.87 -19.56 19.14
CA TYR A 97 3.47 -19.67 19.55
C TYR A 97 3.06 -18.51 20.47
N VAL A 98 3.95 -18.06 21.36
CA VAL A 98 3.73 -16.85 22.16
C VAL A 98 3.56 -15.63 21.25
N PHE A 99 4.40 -15.46 20.23
CA PHE A 99 4.25 -14.39 19.24
C PHE A 99 2.91 -14.50 18.48
N THR A 100 2.49 -15.70 18.10
CA THR A 100 1.22 -15.95 17.40
C THR A 100 0.02 -15.56 18.27
N ILE A 101 0.04 -15.91 19.55
CA ILE A 101 -1.00 -15.52 20.52
C ILE A 101 -0.99 -14.01 20.72
N ALA A 102 0.18 -13.40 20.89
CA ALA A 102 0.31 -11.95 21.02
C ALA A 102 -0.23 -11.22 19.78
N PHE A 103 0.07 -11.71 18.57
CA PHE A 103 -0.48 -11.18 17.33
C PHE A 103 -2.01 -11.23 17.33
N LEU A 104 -2.61 -12.37 17.68
CA LEU A 104 -4.06 -12.51 17.72
C LEU A 104 -4.71 -11.56 18.73
N ILE A 105 -4.12 -11.40 19.92
CA ILE A 105 -4.61 -10.46 20.95
C ILE A 105 -4.55 -9.02 20.45
N VAL A 106 -3.43 -8.61 19.85
CA VAL A 106 -3.29 -7.24 19.32
C VAL A 106 -4.24 -7.03 18.14
N ALA A 107 -4.37 -8.01 17.24
CA ALA A 107 -5.30 -7.96 16.12
C ALA A 107 -6.76 -7.84 16.58
N TYR A 108 -7.14 -8.53 17.66
CA TYR A 108 -8.46 -8.38 18.26
C TYR A 108 -8.68 -6.95 18.78
N LYS A 109 -7.70 -6.37 19.49
CA LYS A 109 -7.77 -4.96 19.92
C LYS A 109 -7.93 -4.00 18.73
N ARG A 110 -7.21 -4.25 17.62
CA ARG A 110 -7.38 -3.45 16.38
C ARG A 110 -8.76 -3.61 15.77
N HIS A 111 -9.34 -4.81 15.84
CA HIS A 111 -10.70 -5.01 15.37
C HIS A 111 -11.73 -4.21 16.19
N GLU A 112 -11.55 -4.12 17.50
CA GLU A 112 -12.40 -3.29 18.36
C GLU A 112 -12.25 -1.79 18.04
N GLU A 113 -11.03 -1.32 17.75
CA GLU A 113 -10.77 0.07 17.32
C GLU A 113 -11.50 0.41 16.01
N THR A 114 -11.54 -0.52 15.06
CA THR A 114 -12.16 -0.33 13.74
C THR A 114 -13.68 -0.54 13.72
N ARG A 115 -14.28 -1.02 14.82
CA ARG A 115 -15.71 -1.34 14.84
C ARG A 115 -16.55 -0.06 14.76
N ARG A 116 -17.35 0.06 13.70
CA ARG A 116 -18.18 1.24 13.42
C ARG A 116 -19.04 1.67 14.62
N ARG A 117 -19.08 2.98 14.86
CA ARG A 117 -20.12 3.60 15.68
C ARG A 117 -21.35 3.78 14.79
N SER A 118 -22.50 3.23 15.19
CA SER A 118 -23.66 3.08 14.29
C SER A 118 -24.30 4.38 13.80
N ASN A 119 -23.92 5.54 14.36
CA ASN A 119 -24.69 6.78 14.20
C ASN A 119 -23.92 7.91 13.47
N GLU A 120 -22.63 7.74 13.17
CA GLU A 120 -21.81 8.78 12.52
C GLU A 120 -21.01 8.15 11.39
N TYR A 121 -21.21 8.67 10.17
CA TYR A 121 -20.37 8.31 9.03
C TYR A 121 -19.04 9.06 9.16
N ASP A 122 -17.97 8.31 9.44
CA ASP A 122 -16.62 8.83 9.52
C ASP A 122 -15.81 8.39 8.30
N PHE A 123 -15.43 9.37 7.46
CA PHE A 123 -14.63 9.13 6.26
C PHE A 123 -13.28 8.50 6.59
N GLU A 124 -12.70 8.75 7.77
CA GLU A 124 -11.42 8.19 8.16
C GLU A 124 -11.55 6.68 8.41
N THR A 125 -12.57 6.29 9.18
CA THR A 125 -12.85 4.89 9.52
C THR A 125 -13.27 4.05 8.31
N ASP A 126 -14.08 4.59 7.39
CA ASP A 126 -14.58 3.86 6.21
C ASP A 126 -13.59 3.85 5.01
N SER A 127 -12.39 4.42 5.20
CA SER A 127 -11.38 4.52 4.15
C SER A 127 -10.43 3.30 4.08
N LEU A 128 -9.52 3.36 3.09
CA LEU A 128 -8.36 2.45 2.97
C LEU A 128 -7.17 2.91 3.82
N TYR A 129 -7.43 3.63 4.91
CA TYR A 129 -6.38 4.16 5.77
C TYR A 129 -5.60 3.04 6.48
N ALA A 130 -4.27 3.07 6.33
CA ALA A 130 -3.37 2.05 6.85
C ALA A 130 -3.03 2.21 8.34
N GLY A 131 -3.69 3.15 9.02
CA GLY A 131 -3.51 3.41 10.45
C GLY A 131 -2.44 4.45 10.77
N ASP A 132 -2.50 4.94 12.01
CA ASP A 132 -1.63 5.97 12.54
C ASP A 132 -0.21 5.46 12.75
N ILE A 133 0.76 6.24 12.28
CA ILE A 133 2.19 6.00 12.53
C ILE A 133 2.50 6.34 13.99
N HIS A 134 3.21 5.43 14.67
CA HIS A 134 3.59 5.66 16.05
C HIS A 134 4.45 6.93 16.21
N PRO A 135 4.16 7.83 17.18
CA PRO A 135 4.82 9.15 17.28
C PRO A 135 6.33 9.09 17.51
N ARG A 136 6.85 7.96 18.02
CA ARG A 136 8.30 7.75 18.14
C ARG A 136 9.01 7.72 16.78
N PHE A 137 8.36 7.20 15.73
CA PHE A 137 8.94 7.20 14.39
C PHE A 137 8.92 8.60 13.77
N LEU A 138 7.85 9.37 14.01
CA LEU A 138 7.73 10.76 13.53
C LEU A 138 8.77 11.69 14.17
N LYS A 139 9.13 11.46 15.44
CA LYS A 139 10.14 12.26 16.15
C LYS A 139 11.57 11.92 15.75
N ASN A 140 11.80 10.79 15.09
CA ASN A 140 13.15 10.34 14.81
C ASN A 140 13.73 11.04 13.56
N LYS A 141 14.79 11.84 13.73
CA LYS A 141 15.47 12.58 12.65
C LYS A 141 16.72 11.88 12.10
N THR A 142 16.91 10.58 12.34
CA THR A 142 18.13 9.85 11.94
C THR A 142 18.45 9.97 10.45
N PHE A 143 17.44 10.14 9.59
CA PHE A 143 17.59 10.20 8.12
C PHE A 143 17.15 11.55 7.51
N GLY A 144 17.32 12.64 8.25
CA GLY A 144 16.91 13.98 7.82
C GLY A 144 15.49 14.34 8.22
N GLU A 145 14.83 15.21 7.45
CA GLU A 145 13.45 15.57 7.71
C GLU A 145 12.53 14.35 7.54
N PRO A 146 11.69 14.04 8.53
CA PRO A 146 10.86 12.84 8.53
C PRO A 146 9.81 12.93 7.43
N ASN A 147 10.14 12.40 6.25
CA ASN A 147 9.16 12.15 5.22
C ASN A 147 8.38 10.88 5.60
N ILE A 148 7.06 10.98 5.65
CA ILE A 148 6.13 9.87 5.94
C ILE A 148 6.49 8.65 5.09
N LYS A 149 6.78 8.86 3.80
CA LYS A 149 7.19 7.79 2.87
C LYS A 149 8.41 7.02 3.34
N THR A 150 9.43 7.73 3.86
CA THR A 150 10.67 7.12 4.37
C THR A 150 10.41 6.37 5.67
N ILE A 151 9.52 6.87 6.51
CA ILE A 151 9.14 6.18 7.75
C ILE A 151 8.47 4.85 7.45
N GLU A 152 7.46 4.85 6.60
CA GLU A 152 6.69 3.64 6.27
C GLU A 152 7.53 2.62 5.47
N THR A 153 8.36 3.08 4.53
CA THR A 153 9.14 2.16 3.67
C THR A 153 10.42 1.64 4.30
N LEU A 154 11.03 2.38 5.23
CA LEU A 154 12.34 2.07 5.78
C LEU A 154 12.34 1.96 7.31
N SER A 155 11.81 2.95 8.03
CA SER A 155 11.97 3.01 9.49
C SER A 155 11.13 1.96 10.23
N GLU A 156 9.86 1.80 9.85
CA GLU A 156 8.98 0.79 10.45
C GLU A 156 9.49 -0.64 10.21
N PRO A 157 9.86 -1.06 8.99
CA PRO A 157 10.37 -2.41 8.76
C PRO A 157 11.75 -2.61 9.38
N ALA A 158 12.62 -1.60 9.35
CA ALA A 158 13.96 -1.71 9.92
C ALA A 158 13.92 -2.03 11.42
N PHE A 159 12.94 -1.50 12.16
CA PHE A 159 12.75 -1.84 13.57
C PHE A 159 12.56 -3.35 13.77
N PHE A 160 11.66 -3.98 13.01
CA PHE A 160 11.42 -5.42 13.07
C PHE A 160 12.57 -6.24 12.49
N PHE A 161 13.28 -5.71 11.48
CA PHE A 161 14.46 -6.34 10.91
C PHE A 161 15.57 -6.49 11.96
N VAL A 162 15.85 -5.43 12.73
CA VAL A 162 16.85 -5.46 13.80
C VAL A 162 16.45 -6.43 14.92
N ILE A 163 15.17 -6.43 15.33
CA ILE A 163 14.66 -7.40 16.31
C ILE A 163 14.79 -8.83 15.78
N GLY A 164 14.47 -9.04 14.49
CA GLY A 164 14.58 -10.33 13.84
C GLY A 164 16.02 -10.85 13.82
N ILE A 165 17.00 -10.01 13.48
CA ILE A 165 18.43 -10.35 13.55
C ILE A 165 18.83 -10.71 14.98
N ALA A 166 18.43 -9.92 15.97
CA ALA A 166 18.74 -10.21 17.37
C ALA A 166 18.20 -11.60 17.78
N LEU A 167 16.97 -11.94 17.40
CA LEU A 167 16.38 -13.25 17.65
C LEU A 167 17.11 -14.39 16.92
N ILE A 168 17.59 -14.17 15.70
CA ILE A 168 18.41 -15.16 14.97
C ILE A 168 19.71 -15.43 15.74
N ILE A 169 20.36 -14.40 16.29
CA ILE A 169 21.58 -14.54 17.09
C ILE A 169 21.31 -15.39 18.35
N PHE A 170 20.12 -15.28 18.95
CA PHE A 170 19.68 -16.14 20.06
C PHE A 170 19.18 -17.53 19.62
N GLY A 171 19.32 -17.89 18.34
CA GLY A 171 18.91 -19.20 17.82
C GLY A 171 17.40 -19.38 17.68
N GLN A 172 16.62 -18.29 17.70
CA GLN A 172 15.16 -18.36 17.61
C GLN A 172 14.71 -18.34 16.14
N SER A 173 13.97 -19.37 15.72
CA SER A 173 13.44 -19.50 14.34
C SER A 173 12.49 -18.36 13.95
N LEU A 174 11.80 -17.76 14.94
CA LEU A 174 10.95 -16.58 14.77
C LEU A 174 11.72 -15.38 14.17
N GLY A 175 13.01 -15.26 14.47
CA GLY A 175 13.82 -14.17 13.95
C GLY A 175 13.89 -14.16 12.42
N MET A 176 14.01 -15.34 11.79
CA MET A 176 14.00 -15.46 10.32
C MET A 176 12.68 -15.01 9.71
N LEU A 177 11.55 -15.36 10.35
CA LEU A 177 10.24 -14.90 9.92
C LEU A 177 10.14 -13.37 9.97
N LEU A 178 10.54 -12.73 11.07
CA LEU A 178 10.47 -11.28 11.21
C LEU A 178 11.35 -10.56 10.18
N VAL A 179 12.56 -11.07 9.94
CA VAL A 179 13.45 -10.55 8.89
C VAL A 179 12.77 -10.65 7.52
N LEU A 180 12.23 -11.81 7.15
CA LEU A 180 11.54 -11.99 5.88
C LEU A 180 10.31 -11.07 5.75
N CYS A 181 9.46 -11.02 6.78
CA CYS A 181 8.29 -10.14 6.82
C CYS A 181 8.68 -8.67 6.69
N SER A 182 9.79 -8.24 7.31
CA SER A 182 10.25 -6.84 7.23
C SER A 182 10.74 -6.46 5.82
N ILE A 183 11.43 -7.36 5.12
CA ILE A 183 11.84 -7.15 3.73
C ILE A 183 10.61 -7.02 2.84
N LEU A 184 9.64 -7.93 2.98
CA LEU A 184 8.41 -7.91 2.21
C LEU A 184 7.55 -6.68 2.54
N TYR A 185 7.52 -6.24 3.79
CA TYR A 185 6.85 -5.01 4.20
C TYR A 185 7.46 -3.80 3.48
N SER A 186 8.79 -3.66 3.53
CA SER A 186 9.52 -2.57 2.89
C SER A 186 9.24 -2.53 1.38
N TRP A 187 9.29 -3.69 0.73
CA TRP A 187 8.97 -3.84 -0.69
C TRP A 187 7.53 -3.46 -1.02
N ASN A 188 6.56 -4.03 -0.28
CA ASN A 188 5.13 -3.77 -0.49
C ASN A 188 4.81 -2.28 -0.35
N SER A 189 5.36 -1.62 0.68
CA SER A 189 5.14 -0.19 0.92
C SER A 189 5.69 0.67 -0.23
N ARG A 190 6.88 0.34 -0.76
CA ARG A 190 7.44 1.02 -1.94
C ARG A 190 6.56 0.86 -3.18
N LEU A 191 6.05 -0.36 -3.41
CA LEU A 191 5.14 -0.63 -4.52
C LEU A 191 3.82 0.16 -4.40
N GLN A 192 3.22 0.19 -3.21
CA GLN A 192 1.99 0.94 -2.95
C GLN A 192 2.18 2.44 -3.25
N TYR A 193 3.31 3.03 -2.84
CA TYR A 193 3.60 4.43 -3.19
C TYR A 193 3.80 4.64 -4.68
N LYS A 194 4.46 3.71 -5.39
CA LYS A 194 4.63 3.80 -6.85
C LYS A 194 3.27 3.77 -7.56
N ILE A 195 2.39 2.84 -7.19
CA ILE A 195 1.04 2.74 -7.76
C ILE A 195 0.21 3.98 -7.41
N GLY A 196 0.25 4.44 -6.17
CA GLY A 196 -0.45 5.64 -5.73
C GLY A 196 -0.01 6.89 -6.50
N HIS A 197 1.30 7.00 -6.78
CA HIS A 197 1.83 8.10 -7.58
C HIS A 197 1.30 8.07 -9.02
N HIS A 198 1.36 6.92 -9.69
CA HIS A 198 0.79 6.78 -11.04
C HIS A 198 -0.71 7.08 -11.08
N ARG A 199 -1.47 6.58 -10.10
CA ARG A 199 -2.92 6.86 -10.01
C ARG A 199 -3.22 8.36 -9.83
N THR A 200 -2.37 9.06 -9.08
CA THR A 200 -2.50 10.51 -8.89
C THR A 200 -2.25 11.26 -10.18
N LEU A 201 -1.21 10.89 -10.94
CA LEU A 201 -0.91 11.47 -12.25
C LEU A 201 -2.05 11.24 -13.24
N ASP A 202 -2.56 10.01 -13.33
CA ASP A 202 -3.70 9.67 -14.20
C ASP A 202 -4.93 10.55 -13.88
N THR A 203 -5.21 10.76 -12.59
CA THR A 203 -6.36 11.58 -12.16
C THR A 203 -6.17 13.06 -12.52
N ILE A 204 -4.94 13.58 -12.45
CA ILE A 204 -4.63 14.96 -12.86
C ILE A 204 -4.80 15.11 -14.36
N GLU A 205 -4.29 14.16 -15.15
CA GLU A 205 -4.43 14.15 -16.61
C GLU A 205 -5.90 14.07 -17.04
N GLU A 206 -6.70 13.21 -16.41
CA GLU A 206 -8.13 13.10 -16.66
C GLU A 206 -8.86 14.42 -16.39
N ARG A 207 -8.56 15.08 -15.27
CA ARG A 207 -9.13 16.39 -14.93
C ARG A 207 -8.72 17.46 -15.93
N LEU A 208 -7.45 17.49 -16.33
CA LEU A 208 -6.95 18.45 -17.32
C LEU A 208 -7.63 18.27 -18.68
N PHE A 209 -7.79 17.02 -19.13
CA PHE A 209 -8.46 16.70 -20.37
C PHE A 209 -9.96 17.03 -20.34
N ASN A 210 -10.64 16.76 -19.23
CA ASN A 210 -12.04 17.12 -19.05
C ASN A 210 -12.24 18.65 -19.06
N ASN A 211 -11.33 19.41 -18.47
CA ASN A 211 -11.36 20.87 -18.52
C ASN A 211 -11.19 21.39 -19.96
N GLN A 212 -10.23 20.85 -20.72
CA GLN A 212 -10.03 21.23 -22.13
C GLN A 212 -11.24 20.90 -23.02
N LYS A 213 -11.86 19.73 -22.80
CA LYS A 213 -13.12 19.37 -23.47
C LYS A 213 -14.22 20.36 -23.12
N PHE A 214 -14.40 20.68 -21.85
CA PHE A 214 -15.41 21.63 -21.40
C PHE A 214 -15.26 22.99 -22.08
N GLU A 215 -14.05 23.56 -22.09
CA GLU A 215 -13.74 24.81 -22.80
C GLU A 215 -14.05 24.74 -24.30
N THR A 216 -13.80 23.59 -24.94
CA THR A 216 -14.06 23.41 -26.38
C THR A 216 -15.55 23.30 -26.70
N TYR A 217 -16.33 22.61 -25.87
CA TYR A 217 -17.74 22.31 -26.16
C TYR A 217 -18.71 23.37 -25.62
N VAL A 218 -18.43 23.93 -24.45
CA VAL A 218 -19.34 24.87 -23.77
C VAL A 218 -19.07 26.29 -24.21
N ASP A 219 -17.81 26.72 -24.23
CA ASP A 219 -17.51 28.13 -24.49
C ASP A 219 -17.48 28.48 -25.99
N LYS A 220 -17.72 27.52 -26.91
CA LYS A 220 -17.63 27.69 -28.38
C LYS A 220 -16.42 28.51 -28.83
N VAL A 221 -15.34 28.55 -28.04
CA VAL A 221 -14.15 29.34 -28.37
C VAL A 221 -13.56 28.70 -29.61
N LYS A 222 -13.71 29.38 -30.76
CA LYS A 222 -13.00 29.01 -31.98
C LYS A 222 -11.51 29.11 -31.63
N ALA A 223 -10.88 27.97 -31.40
CA ALA A 223 -9.44 27.92 -31.21
C ALA A 223 -8.76 28.48 -32.47
N THR A 224 -8.33 29.74 -32.40
CA THR A 224 -7.45 30.34 -33.40
C THR A 224 -6.14 29.52 -33.39
N PRO A 225 -5.65 29.08 -34.57
CA PRO A 225 -4.57 28.11 -34.67
C PRO A 225 -3.23 28.55 -34.05
N ASP A 226 -3.09 29.83 -33.71
CA ASP A 226 -1.81 30.44 -33.34
C ASP A 226 -1.65 30.69 -31.82
N GLY A 227 -2.60 30.27 -30.99
CA GLY A 227 -2.47 30.35 -29.52
C GLY A 227 -2.45 31.77 -28.95
N ALA A 228 -2.66 32.79 -29.78
CA ALA A 228 -2.75 34.18 -29.38
C ALA A 228 -4.17 34.71 -29.63
N VAL A 229 -4.74 35.29 -28.58
CA VAL A 229 -5.99 36.06 -28.53
C VAL A 229 -7.29 35.24 -28.57
N ARG A 230 -8.01 35.29 -27.44
CA ARG A 230 -9.37 34.76 -27.24
C ARG A 230 -10.37 35.85 -27.65
N GLU A 231 -10.89 35.80 -28.86
CA GLU A 231 -12.11 36.55 -29.20
C GLU A 231 -13.34 35.81 -28.66
N ARG A 232 -14.15 36.50 -27.85
CA ARG A 232 -15.45 36.00 -27.42
C ARG A 232 -16.41 36.11 -28.61
N VAL A 233 -16.90 34.98 -29.10
CA VAL A 233 -17.92 34.97 -30.16
C VAL A 233 -19.28 34.94 -29.49
N ASP A 234 -20.03 36.04 -29.61
CA ASP A 234 -21.39 36.14 -29.08
C ASP A 234 -22.35 35.18 -29.81
N ASP A 235 -23.43 34.77 -29.15
CA ASP A 235 -24.41 33.77 -29.63
C ASP A 235 -25.12 34.12 -30.95
N THR A 236 -24.91 35.33 -31.47
CA THR A 236 -25.41 35.78 -32.78
C THR A 236 -24.57 35.29 -33.96
N GLY A 237 -23.40 34.68 -33.71
CA GLY A 237 -22.50 34.23 -34.78
C GLY A 237 -21.83 35.39 -35.56
N ILE A 238 -21.98 36.61 -35.08
CA ILE A 238 -21.36 37.82 -35.65
C ILE A 238 -20.19 38.17 -34.74
N ALA A 239 -18.98 38.08 -35.26
CA ALA A 239 -17.80 38.61 -34.57
C ALA A 239 -17.97 40.13 -34.44
N LYS A 240 -18.22 40.61 -33.23
CA LYS A 240 -18.03 42.03 -32.93
C LYS A 240 -16.53 42.26 -32.83
N ASN A 241 -15.99 43.04 -33.76
CA ASN A 241 -14.71 43.72 -33.57
C ASN A 241 -14.93 44.75 -32.45
N ASP A 242 -14.82 44.33 -31.20
CA ASP A 242 -14.73 45.28 -30.09
C ASP A 242 -13.28 45.78 -30.03
N ASP A 243 -13.12 46.97 -30.60
CA ASP A 243 -12.13 48.01 -30.35
C ASP A 243 -10.76 47.56 -29.79
N VAL A 244 -9.78 47.72 -30.67
CA VAL A 244 -8.36 47.91 -30.37
C VAL A 244 -8.23 49.00 -29.30
N PHE A 245 -8.04 48.60 -28.04
CA PHE A 245 -7.52 49.51 -27.02
C PHE A 245 -6.06 49.82 -27.39
N GLU A 246 -5.85 50.94 -28.08
CA GLU A 246 -4.54 51.60 -28.15
C GLU A 246 -4.18 52.08 -26.74
N ALA A 247 -3.23 51.38 -26.11
CA ALA A 247 -2.60 51.83 -24.90
C ALA A 247 -1.69 53.03 -25.23
N SER A 248 -2.07 54.20 -24.72
CA SER A 248 -1.19 55.37 -24.54
C SER A 248 -0.53 55.32 -23.16
#